data_AF-A0AAN8ILQ9-F1
#
_entry.id   AF-A0AAN8ILQ9-F1
#
_cell.length_a   1.000
_cell.length_b   1.000
_cell.length_c   1.000
_cell.angle_alpha   90.00
_cell.angle_beta   90.00
_cell.angle_gamma   90.00
#
_symmetry.space_group_name_H-M   'P 1'
#
loop_
_entity.id
_entity.type
_entity.pdbx_description
1 polymer ?
#
loop_
_entity_poly.entity_id
_entity_poly.type
_entity_poly.pdbx_seq_one_letter_code
_entity_poly.pdbx_strand_id
1 'polypeptide(L)'
;QMRLALVLLVLVGYSLGGAIFKIPLKKIESVRMRTIREGTWAEYSKKRNDILERVSQDVHSQRVHDYYDNEYIGDITIGTPEQPFSVILDTSSADLWIPDRACLYGPREPCDQPKCAAGCEFHNDGNRKIILFR
;
A
#
# COMPACT_ATOMS: atom_id res chain seq x y z
N GLN A 1 -27.05 23.14 -39.88
CA GLN A 1 -25.73 22.57 -40.24
C GLN A 1 -24.59 23.13 -39.37
N MET A 2 -24.44 24.45 -39.21
CA MET A 2 -23.36 25.07 -38.39
C MET A 2 -23.37 24.73 -36.88
N ARG A 3 -24.56 24.61 -36.26
CA ARG A 3 -24.69 24.25 -34.83
C ARG A 3 -24.26 22.82 -34.52
N LEU A 4 -24.48 21.88 -35.44
CA LEU A 4 -24.08 20.48 -35.27
C LEU A 4 -22.55 20.33 -35.34
N ALA A 5 -21.91 21.09 -36.23
CA ALA A 5 -20.45 21.14 -36.33
C ALA A 5 -19.79 21.68 -35.05
N LEU A 6 -20.38 22.70 -34.42
CA LEU A 6 -19.89 23.23 -33.14
C LEU A 6 -20.02 22.21 -32.00
N VAL A 7 -21.14 21.49 -31.92
CA VAL A 7 -21.33 20.43 -30.92
C VAL A 7 -20.32 19.30 -31.12
N LEU A 8 -20.08 18.88 -32.36
CA LEU A 8 -19.08 17.86 -32.67
C LEU A 8 -17.66 18.32 -32.33
N LEU A 9 -17.30 19.59 -32.59
CA LEU A 9 -16.00 20.15 -32.22
C LEU A 9 -15.77 20.17 -30.70
N VAL A 10 -16.80 20.50 -29.92
CA VAL A 10 -16.72 20.47 -28.45
C VAL A 10 -16.54 19.03 -27.93
N LEU A 11 -17.28 18.07 -28.48
CA LEU A 11 -17.17 16.66 -28.09
C LEU A 11 -15.80 16.06 -28.44
N VAL A 12 -15.25 16.40 -29.60
CA VAL A 12 -13.90 15.99 -30.03
C VAL A 12 -12.82 16.66 -29.16
N GLY A 13 -12.98 17.94 -28.82
CA GLY A 13 -12.07 18.62 -27.90
C GLY A 13 -12.07 17.99 -26.50
N TYR A 14 -13.22 17.56 -26.00
CA TYR A 14 -13.36 16.91 -24.70
C TYR A 14 -12.75 15.50 -24.68
N SER A 15 -12.86 14.73 -25.77
CA SER A 15 -12.31 13.38 -25.85
C SER A 15 -10.79 13.32 -26.00
N LEU A 16 -10.16 14.40 -26.48
CA LEU A 16 -8.70 14.49 -26.66
C LEU A 16 -7.95 15.00 -25.41
N GLY A 17 -8.65 15.47 -24.39
CA GLY A 17 -8.06 16.07 -23.18
C GLY A 17 -7.62 15.11 -22.07
N GLY A 18 -7.49 13.81 -22.36
CA GLY A 18 -7.12 12.82 -21.35
C GLY A 18 -5.68 13.00 -20.85
N ALA A 19 -5.51 13.34 -19.56
CA ALA A 19 -4.19 13.35 -18.94
C ALA A 19 -3.69 11.92 -18.71
N ILE A 20 -2.49 11.61 -19.22
CA ILE A 20 -1.84 10.32 -19.00
C ILE A 20 -0.89 10.45 -17.82
N PHE A 21 -1.24 9.84 -16.69
CA PHE A 21 -0.36 9.71 -15.54
C PHE A 21 0.44 8.42 -15.64
N LYS A 22 1.78 8.52 -15.55
CA LYS A 22 2.68 7.36 -15.59
C LYS A 22 3.49 7.32 -14.30
N ILE A 23 3.42 6.20 -13.59
CA ILE A 23 4.24 5.94 -12.41
C ILE A 23 5.26 4.86 -12.79
N PRO A 24 6.58 5.18 -12.82
CA PRO A 24 7.59 4.17 -13.10
C PRO A 24 7.69 3.19 -11.93
N LEU A 25 7.76 1.90 -12.25
CA LEU A 25 7.90 0.84 -11.26
C LEU A 25 9.37 0.45 -11.06
N LYS A 26 9.74 0.23 -9.81
CA LYS A 26 11.04 -0.30 -9.40
C LYS A 26 10.88 -1.72 -8.92
N LYS A 27 11.71 -2.62 -9.45
CA LYS A 27 11.76 -3.99 -8.96
C LYS A 27 12.55 -4.03 -7.65
N ILE A 28 11.99 -4.65 -6.62
CA ILE A 28 12.63 -4.91 -5.33
C ILE A 28 12.68 -6.41 -5.04
N GLU A 29 13.59 -6.79 -4.16
CA GLU A 29 13.63 -8.15 -3.65
C GLU A 29 12.55 -8.36 -2.58
N SER A 30 11.75 -9.41 -2.74
CA SER A 30 10.72 -9.78 -1.79
C SER A 30 11.32 -10.39 -0.52
N VAL A 31 10.66 -10.18 0.63
CA VAL A 31 11.12 -10.72 1.93
C VAL A 31 11.21 -12.25 1.88
N ARG A 32 10.27 -12.89 1.18
CA ARG A 32 10.29 -14.33 0.96
C ARG A 32 11.52 -14.77 0.17
N MET A 33 11.83 -14.12 -0.95
CA MET A 33 12.98 -14.49 -1.77
C MET A 33 14.29 -14.34 -1.00
N ARG A 34 14.43 -13.25 -0.24
CA ARG A 34 15.59 -13.03 0.63
C ARG A 34 15.76 -14.13 1.68
N THR A 35 14.71 -14.44 2.42
CA THR A 35 14.74 -15.45 3.50
C THR A 35 14.87 -16.89 2.99
N ILE A 36 14.35 -17.20 1.79
CA ILE A 36 14.62 -18.49 1.13
C ILE A 36 16.10 -18.59 0.77
N ARG A 37 16.68 -17.54 0.18
CA ARG A 37 18.11 -17.50 -0.17
C ARG A 37 18.99 -17.67 1.07
N GLU A 38 18.62 -17.05 2.18
CA GLU A 38 19.33 -17.14 3.46
C GLU A 38 19.08 -18.47 4.21
N GLY A 39 18.11 -19.29 3.77
CA GLY A 39 17.73 -20.54 4.45
C GLY A 39 16.91 -20.34 5.73
N THR A 40 16.45 -19.12 6.03
CA THR A 40 15.75 -18.74 7.27
C THR A 40 14.23 -18.72 7.13
N TRP A 41 13.69 -19.07 5.95
CA TRP A 41 12.24 -18.98 5.67
C TRP A 41 11.37 -19.76 6.66
N ALA A 42 11.79 -20.96 7.08
CA ALA A 42 11.02 -21.78 8.00
C ALA A 42 10.84 -21.10 9.37
N GLU A 43 11.92 -20.51 9.90
CA GLU A 43 11.91 -19.78 11.17
C GLU A 43 11.10 -18.49 11.07
N TYR A 44 11.28 -17.74 9.97
CA TYR A 44 10.52 -16.53 9.67
C TYR A 44 9.01 -16.81 9.64
N SER A 45 8.61 -17.86 8.91
CA SER A 45 7.21 -18.26 8.76
C SER A 45 6.59 -18.70 10.09
N LYS A 46 7.34 -19.47 10.90
CA LYS A 46 6.89 -19.88 12.23
C LYS A 46 6.68 -18.68 13.16
N LYS A 47 7.68 -17.79 13.27
CA LYS A 47 7.59 -16.59 14.12
C LYS A 47 6.39 -15.71 13.74
N ARG A 48 6.11 -15.57 12.44
CA ARG A 48 4.95 -14.81 11.96
C ARG A 48 3.63 -15.46 12.40
N ASN A 49 3.47 -16.76 12.20
CA ASN A 49 2.26 -17.47 12.62
C ASN A 49 2.03 -17.32 14.13
N ASP A 50 3.08 -17.45 14.94
CA ASP A 50 3.01 -17.26 16.40
C ASP A 50 2.54 -15.83 16.77
N ILE A 51 2.94 -14.80 16.01
CA ILE A 51 2.50 -13.42 16.20
C ILE A 51 1.02 -13.26 15.79
N LEU A 52 0.65 -13.78 14.62
CA LEU A 52 -0.71 -13.68 14.10
C LEU A 52 -1.73 -14.37 15.03
N GLU A 53 -1.38 -15.52 15.58
CA GLU A 53 -2.21 -16.21 16.58
C GLU A 53 -2.47 -15.35 17.81
N ARG A 54 -1.45 -14.63 18.31
CA ARG A 54 -1.58 -13.72 19.46
C ARG A 54 -2.44 -12.49 19.16
N VAL A 55 -2.36 -11.96 17.94
CA VAL A 55 -3.12 -10.77 17.52
C VAL A 55 -4.60 -11.10 17.23
N SER A 56 -4.90 -12.34 16.83
CA SER A 56 -6.25 -12.78 16.42
C SER A 56 -7.30 -12.80 17.53
N GLN A 57 -6.91 -12.66 18.81
CA GLN A 57 -7.84 -12.80 19.94
C GLN A 57 -8.73 -11.57 20.18
N ASP A 58 -8.41 -10.39 19.62
CA ASP A 58 -9.09 -9.13 20.00
C ASP A 58 -9.53 -8.25 18.81
N VAL A 59 -9.27 -8.67 17.57
CA VAL A 59 -9.58 -7.87 16.38
C VAL A 59 -10.20 -8.79 15.34
N HIS A 60 -11.31 -8.36 14.73
CA HIS A 60 -11.96 -9.06 13.61
C HIS A 60 -10.90 -9.36 12.54
N SER A 61 -10.43 -10.61 12.52
CA SER A 61 -9.27 -11.00 11.73
C SER A 61 -9.69 -11.08 10.27
N GLN A 62 -9.52 -9.96 9.56
CA GLN A 62 -9.56 -9.99 8.11
C GLN A 62 -8.26 -10.64 7.66
N ARG A 63 -8.35 -11.84 7.06
CA ARG A 63 -7.21 -12.46 6.38
C ARG A 63 -6.81 -11.57 5.21
N VAL A 64 -5.86 -10.68 5.45
CA VAL A 64 -5.16 -9.98 4.38
C VAL A 64 -4.24 -11.01 3.75
N HIS A 65 -4.38 -11.22 2.44
CA HIS A 65 -3.41 -12.01 1.70
C HIS A 65 -2.10 -11.26 1.73
N ASP A 66 -1.16 -11.81 2.47
CA ASP A 66 0.08 -11.12 2.77
C ASP A 66 0.99 -11.12 1.56
N TYR A 67 1.34 -9.92 1.12
CA TYR A 67 2.05 -9.69 -0.13
C TYR A 67 3.57 -9.69 0.07
N TYR A 68 4.09 -10.69 0.80
CA TYR A 68 5.53 -10.92 0.94
C TYR A 68 6.25 -11.24 -0.38
N ASP A 69 5.47 -11.37 -1.45
CA ASP A 69 5.88 -11.59 -2.84
C ASP A 69 5.78 -10.30 -3.68
N ASN A 70 5.62 -9.13 -3.04
CA ASN A 70 5.66 -7.84 -3.75
C ASN A 70 7.06 -7.55 -4.28
N GLU A 71 7.17 -7.59 -5.60
CA GLU A 71 8.41 -7.32 -6.30
C GLU A 71 8.44 -5.93 -6.95
N TYR A 72 7.34 -5.20 -7.04
CA TYR A 72 7.30 -3.91 -7.74
C TYR A 72 6.68 -2.81 -6.89
N ILE A 73 7.35 -1.66 -6.83
CA ILE A 73 6.90 -0.47 -6.11
C ILE A 73 6.95 0.77 -7.02
N GLY A 74 6.03 1.71 -6.81
CA GLY A 74 6.07 3.05 -7.39
C GLY A 74 6.48 4.08 -6.34
N ASP A 75 7.00 5.23 -6.77
CA ASP A 75 7.26 6.36 -5.87
C ASP A 75 6.20 7.45 -6.09
N ILE A 76 5.66 7.99 -4.99
CA ILE A 76 4.69 9.10 -5.00
C ILE A 76 5.04 10.15 -3.94
N THR A 77 4.41 11.32 -4.01
CA THR A 77 4.45 12.34 -2.96
C THR A 77 3.04 12.64 -2.45
N ILE A 78 2.92 12.96 -1.16
CA ILE A 78 1.64 13.28 -0.52
C ILE A 78 1.78 14.54 0.32
N GLY A 79 0.79 15.43 0.22
CA GLY A 79 0.65 16.62 1.05
C GLY A 79 1.41 17.84 0.55
N THR A 80 1.30 18.94 1.31
CA THR A 80 2.06 20.17 1.11
C THR A 80 2.59 20.63 2.47
N PRO A 81 3.92 20.70 2.67
CA PRO A 81 4.98 20.34 1.74
C PRO A 81 4.96 18.85 1.37
N GLU A 82 5.49 18.53 0.18
CA GLU A 82 5.50 17.18 -0.37
C GLU A 82 6.34 16.22 0.49
N GLN A 83 5.74 15.09 0.86
CA GLN A 83 6.42 14.00 1.58
C GLN A 83 6.56 12.78 0.66
N PRO A 84 7.75 12.18 0.52
CA PRO A 84 7.97 11.04 -0.36
C PRO A 84 7.50 9.72 0.27
N PHE A 85 6.86 8.89 -0.54
CA PHE A 85 6.42 7.54 -0.19
C PHE A 85 6.73 6.56 -1.32
N SER A 86 6.98 5.31 -0.95
CA SER A 86 6.99 4.21 -1.91
C SER A 86 5.69 3.42 -1.74
N VAL A 87 5.05 3.03 -2.84
CA VAL A 87 3.75 2.37 -2.84
C VAL A 87 3.80 1.05 -3.57
N ILE A 88 3.12 0.07 -3.00
CA ILE A 88 2.73 -1.14 -3.73
C ILE A 88 1.41 -0.81 -4.42
N LEU A 89 1.37 -1.05 -5.74
CA LEU A 89 0.15 -0.92 -6.52
C LEU A 89 -0.62 -2.23 -6.46
N ASP A 90 -1.73 -2.26 -5.73
CA ASP A 90 -2.70 -3.35 -5.77
C ASP A 90 -3.93 -2.90 -6.58
N THR A 91 -4.31 -3.74 -7.54
CA THR A 91 -5.38 -3.47 -8.51
C THR A 91 -6.73 -3.99 -8.02
N SER A 92 -6.75 -4.66 -6.87
CA SER A 92 -7.92 -5.38 -6.36
C SER A 92 -8.80 -4.55 -5.41
N SER A 93 -8.45 -3.30 -5.12
CA SER A 93 -9.26 -2.34 -4.37
C SER A 93 -9.02 -0.89 -4.83
N ALA A 94 -9.61 0.05 -4.11
CA ALA A 94 -9.73 1.45 -4.50
C ALA A 94 -9.18 2.42 -3.44
N ASP A 95 -8.55 1.93 -2.37
CA ASP A 95 -8.21 2.70 -1.19
C ASP A 95 -6.69 2.96 -1.09
N LEU A 96 -6.33 4.20 -0.76
CA LEU A 96 -4.96 4.59 -0.42
C LEU A 96 -4.75 4.51 1.11
N TRP A 97 -3.97 3.53 1.58
CA TRP A 97 -3.75 3.29 3.02
C TRP A 97 -2.48 3.92 3.54
N ILE A 98 -2.58 5.13 4.10
CA ILE A 98 -1.43 5.80 4.73
C ILE A 98 -1.37 5.45 6.21
N PRO A 99 -0.22 4.95 6.72
CA PRO A 99 -0.09 4.67 8.15
C PRO A 99 0.07 5.98 8.94
N ASP A 100 -0.73 6.10 10.00
CA ASP A 100 -0.75 7.29 10.86
C ASP A 100 0.54 7.41 11.69
N ARG A 101 0.93 8.64 12.04
CA ARG A 101 2.08 8.89 12.93
C ARG A 101 1.88 8.29 14.33
N ALA A 102 0.64 8.21 14.79
CA ALA A 102 0.25 7.59 16.05
C ALA A 102 0.27 6.06 16.02
N CYS A 103 0.54 5.44 14.85
CA CYS A 103 0.77 4.00 14.74
C CYS A 103 2.15 3.67 15.34
N LEU A 104 2.18 3.52 16.67
CA LEU A 104 3.39 3.12 17.41
C LEU A 104 3.43 1.60 17.57
N TYR A 105 4.62 1.02 17.39
CA TYR A 105 4.87 -0.39 17.68
C TYR A 105 5.06 -0.55 19.20
N GLY A 106 4.09 -1.14 19.89
CA GLY A 106 4.14 -1.36 21.33
C GLY A 106 2.80 -1.82 21.92
N PRO A 107 2.79 -2.41 23.14
CA PRO A 107 1.56 -2.85 23.78
C PRO A 107 0.65 -1.63 23.97
N ARG A 108 -0.50 -1.64 23.29
CA ARG A 108 -1.55 -0.67 23.56
C ARG A 108 -2.21 -1.04 24.90
N GLU A 109 -2.52 -0.05 25.73
CA GLU A 109 -3.63 -0.20 26.68
C GLU A 109 -4.90 -0.58 25.90
N PRO A 110 -5.89 -1.27 26.52
CA PRO A 110 -7.11 -1.69 25.84
C PRO A 110 -7.75 -0.49 25.15
N CYS A 111 -7.79 -0.51 23.82
CA CYS A 111 -8.32 0.60 23.04
C CYS A 111 -9.71 0.22 22.51
N ASP A 112 -10.76 0.68 23.19
CA ASP A 112 -12.16 0.47 22.78
C ASP A 112 -12.58 1.31 21.56
N GLN A 113 -11.63 1.96 20.86
CA GLN A 113 -11.91 2.88 19.77
C GLN A 113 -11.57 2.29 18.39
N PRO A 114 -12.44 2.45 17.37
CA PRO A 114 -12.21 1.96 16.00
C PRO A 114 -10.99 2.59 15.29
N LYS A 115 -10.40 3.65 15.87
CA LYS A 115 -9.18 4.31 15.39
C LYS A 115 -7.89 3.51 15.65
N CYS A 116 -7.98 2.42 16.42
CA CYS A 116 -6.84 1.59 16.78
C CYS A 116 -6.79 0.27 15.99
N ALA A 117 -7.40 0.20 14.80
CA ALA A 117 -7.27 -0.99 13.95
C ALA A 117 -5.79 -1.30 13.64
N ALA A 118 -5.43 -2.58 13.71
CA ALA A 118 -4.08 -3.08 13.47
C ALA A 118 -3.70 -2.95 11.98
N GLY A 119 -2.58 -2.28 11.72
CA GLY A 119 -2.04 -2.09 10.37
C GLY A 119 -0.70 -1.34 10.35
N CYS A 120 0.11 -1.44 11.43
CA CYS A 120 1.36 -0.69 11.57
C CYS A 120 2.59 -1.42 10.99
N GLU A 121 2.47 -2.13 9.87
CA GLU A 121 3.66 -2.77 9.27
C GLU A 121 4.36 -1.80 8.32
N PHE A 122 5.36 -1.09 8.87
CA PHE A 122 6.23 -0.21 8.10
C PHE A 122 7.47 -1.00 7.66
N HIS A 123 7.60 -1.28 6.37
CA HIS A 123 8.91 -1.55 5.81
C HIS A 123 9.58 -0.21 5.50
N ASN A 124 10.71 0.06 6.16
CA ASN A 124 11.45 1.30 5.98
C ASN A 124 12.67 1.01 5.11
N ASP A 125 12.62 1.44 3.85
CA ASP A 125 13.77 1.37 2.94
C ASP A 125 14.54 2.69 3.00
N GLY A 126 15.50 2.75 3.94
CA GLY A 126 16.56 3.76 3.99
C GLY A 126 16.15 5.23 4.20
N ASN A 127 14.86 5.59 4.11
CA ASN A 127 14.21 6.88 4.45
C ASN A 127 12.73 6.95 3.99
N ARG A 128 12.16 5.92 3.36
CA ARG A 128 10.80 5.95 2.79
C ARG A 128 9.85 4.97 3.48
N LYS A 129 8.62 5.42 3.70
CA LYS A 129 7.52 4.59 4.20
C LYS A 129 6.90 3.85 3.00
N ILE A 130 6.84 2.53 3.06
CA ILE A 130 6.09 1.73 2.09
C ILE A 130 4.60 1.72 2.48
N ILE A 131 3.74 2.05 1.51
CA ILE A 131 2.29 2.14 1.66
C ILE A 131 1.61 1.15 0.70
N LEU A 132 0.54 0.50 1.16
CA LEU A 132 -0.31 -0.33 0.32
C LEU A 132 -1.40 0.55 -0.32
N PHE A 133 -1.45 0.57 -1.65
CA PHE A 133 -2.61 1.03 -2.40
C PHE A 133 -3.44 -0.22 -2.64
N ARG A 134 -4.38 -0.54 -1.75
CA ARG A 134 -5.20 -1.74 -1.94
C ARG A 134 -6.21 -1.39 -3.01
#